data_AF-A0A7Y5F5V7-F1
#
_entry.id   AF-A0A7Y5F5V7-F1
#
_cell.length_a   1.000
_cell.length_b   1.000
_cell.length_c   1.000
_cell.angle_alpha   90.00
_cell.angle_beta   90.00
_cell.angle_gamma   90.00
#
_symmetry.space_group_name_H-M   'P 1'
#
loop_
_entity.id
_entity.type
_entity.pdbx_description
1 polymer ?
#
loop_
_entity_poly.entity_id
_entity_poly.type
_entity_poly.pdbx_seq_one_letter_code
_entity_poly.pdbx_strand_id
1 'polypeptide(L)'
;MILHIEVKPNAKRNEIIYLGENTLKLKIRVPATEGKANQAIVEFLSEVFNTSKSKVEILKGTTSTYKKIKIDLNEAHINEVLEKYK
;
A
#
# COMPACT_ATOMS: atom_id res chain seq x y z
N MET A 1 4.62 -11.53 -3.40
CA MET A 1 3.39 -11.12 -4.11
C MET A 1 3.51 -9.69 -4.64
N ILE A 2 2.86 -9.36 -5.76
CA ILE A 2 2.79 -7.99 -6.28
C ILE A 2 1.38 -7.44 -6.07
N LEU A 3 1.29 -6.26 -5.47
CA LEU A 3 0.05 -5.54 -5.24
C LEU A 3 0.05 -4.24 -6.06
N HIS A 4 -1.13 -3.92 -6.60
CA HIS A 4 -1.41 -2.66 -7.25
C HIS A 4 -2.09 -1.73 -6.25
N ILE A 5 -1.49 -0.58 -5.99
CA ILE A 5 -2.02 0.37 -5.01
C ILE A 5 -2.29 1.70 -5.71
N GLU A 6 -3.55 2.09 -5.75
CA GLU A 6 -3.99 3.42 -6.15
C GLU A 6 -3.94 4.35 -4.93
N VAL A 7 -2.93 5.19 -4.89
CA VAL A 7 -2.71 6.21 -3.87
C VAL A 7 -3.49 7.46 -4.21
N LYS A 8 -4.38 7.86 -3.31
CA LYS A 8 -5.09 9.13 -3.31
C LYS A 8 -4.51 10.02 -2.20
N PRO A 9 -3.57 10.93 -2.53
CA PRO A 9 -3.02 11.90 -1.59
C PRO A 9 -4.06 12.95 -1.21
N ASN A 10 -3.78 13.76 -0.18
CA ASN A 10 -4.69 14.79 0.35
C ASN A 10 -6.05 14.23 0.82
N ALA A 11 -6.08 13.00 1.32
CA ALA A 11 -7.28 12.45 1.93
C ALA A 11 -7.54 13.05 3.31
N LYS A 12 -8.81 13.09 3.73
CA LYS A 12 -9.18 13.55 5.09
C LYS A 12 -8.63 12.62 6.19
N ARG A 13 -8.48 11.33 5.88
CA ARG A 13 -8.00 10.28 6.78
C ARG A 13 -7.21 9.22 6.01
N ASN A 14 -6.37 8.48 6.72
CA ASN A 14 -5.67 7.33 6.17
C ASN A 14 -6.64 6.14 6.11
N GLU A 15 -6.83 5.54 4.95
CA GLU A 15 -7.80 4.46 4.74
C GLU A 15 -7.33 3.53 3.62
N ILE A 16 -7.50 2.22 3.80
CA ILE A 16 -7.27 1.20 2.78
C ILE A 16 -8.60 0.62 2.34
N ILE A 17 -8.74 0.41 1.04
CA ILE A 17 -9.91 -0.23 0.46
C ILE A 17 -9.41 -1.29 -0.49
N TYR A 18 -9.78 -2.55 -0.26
CA TYR A 18 -9.48 -3.61 -1.19
C TYR A 18 -10.46 -3.57 -2.36
N LEU A 19 -9.95 -3.39 -3.58
CA LEU A 19 -10.76 -3.31 -4.80
C LEU A 19 -10.88 -4.67 -5.52
N GLY A 20 -10.14 -5.69 -5.08
CA GLY A 20 -10.06 -6.99 -5.74
C GLY A 20 -8.89 -7.09 -6.72
N GLU A 21 -8.60 -8.31 -7.21
CA GLU A 21 -7.53 -8.57 -8.20
C GLU A 21 -6.16 -8.00 -7.80
N ASN A 22 -5.76 -8.14 -6.53
CA ASN A 22 -4.52 -7.58 -5.99
C ASN A 22 -4.44 -6.04 -6.04
N THR A 23 -5.58 -5.39 -6.25
CA THR A 23 -5.70 -3.94 -6.35
C THR A 23 -6.29 -3.35 -5.07
N LEU A 24 -5.66 -2.28 -4.60
CA LEU A 24 -5.94 -1.60 -3.35
C LEU A 24 -6.03 -0.11 -3.62
N LYS A 25 -6.92 0.58 -2.91
CA LYS A 25 -6.96 2.03 -2.90
C LYS A 25 -6.47 2.51 -1.54
N LEU A 26 -5.35 3.23 -1.54
CA LEU A 26 -4.78 3.85 -0.36
C LEU A 26 -5.14 5.33 -0.36
N LYS A 27 -5.94 5.77 0.60
CA LYS A 27 -6.15 7.19 0.86
C LYS A 27 -5.17 7.59 1.95
N ILE A 28 -4.33 8.59 1.69
CA ILE A 28 -3.36 9.08 2.67
C ILE A 28 -3.53 10.59 2.84
N ARG A 29 -3.45 11.05 4.10
CA ARG A 29 -3.55 12.47 4.42
C ARG A 29 -2.30 13.24 4.06
N VAL A 30 -1.15 12.56 3.99
CA VAL A 30 0.11 13.17 3.59
C VAL A 30 0.04 13.71 2.15
N PRO A 31 0.69 14.85 1.88
CA PRO A 31 0.78 15.41 0.55
C PRO A 31 1.56 14.48 -0.38
N ALA A 32 1.30 14.60 -1.69
CA ALA A 32 1.99 13.85 -2.75
C ALA A 32 3.46 14.27 -2.94
N THR A 33 4.13 14.76 -1.90
CA THR A 33 5.54 15.12 -1.96
C THR A 33 6.36 13.84 -2.03
N GLU A 34 7.22 13.76 -3.04
CA GLU A 34 8.13 12.65 -3.27
C GLU A 34 8.96 12.36 -2.00
N GLY A 35 8.98 11.10 -1.55
CA GLY A 35 9.57 10.68 -0.27
C GLY A 35 8.56 10.54 0.87
N LYS A 36 7.81 11.58 1.24
CA LYS A 36 6.87 11.53 2.38
C LYS A 36 5.68 10.60 2.12
N ALA A 37 5.13 10.64 0.91
CA ALA A 37 4.06 9.72 0.53
C ALA A 37 4.56 8.26 0.50
N ASN A 38 5.78 8.02 0.01
CA ASN A 38 6.36 6.68 -0.06
C ASN A 38 6.58 6.08 1.32
N GLN A 39 7.17 6.86 2.24
CA GLN A 39 7.37 6.43 3.62
C GLN A 39 6.05 6.11 4.31
N ALA A 40 5.03 6.96 4.15
CA ALA A 40 3.71 6.72 4.73
C ALA A 40 3.06 5.44 4.18
N ILE A 41 3.20 5.16 2.88
CA ILE A 41 2.67 3.94 2.27
C ILE A 41 3.38 2.71 2.82
N VAL A 42 4.72 2.73 2.84
CA VAL A 42 5.52 1.61 3.34
C VAL A 42 5.22 1.35 4.81
N GLU A 43 5.16 2.41 5.63
CA GLU A 43 4.83 2.31 7.05
C GLU A 43 3.44 1.74 7.26
N PHE A 44 2.44 2.29 6.58
CA PHE A 44 1.07 1.84 6.71
C PHE A 44 0.86 0.39 6.23
N LEU A 45 1.48 -0.01 5.11
CA LEU A 45 1.43 -1.41 4.66
C LEU A 45 2.18 -2.34 5.62
N SER A 46 3.31 -1.88 6.17
CA SER A 46 4.08 -2.65 7.15
C SER A 46 3.27 -2.93 8.41
N GLU A 47 2.48 -1.96 8.89
CA GLU A 47 1.56 -2.13 10.01
C GLU A 47 0.40 -3.07 9.66
N VAL A 48 -0.23 -2.88 8.49
CA VAL A 48 -1.37 -3.71 8.03
C VAL A 48 -0.99 -5.18 7.88
N PHE A 49 0.15 -5.45 7.24
CA PHE A 49 0.63 -6.83 7.01
C PHE A 49 1.52 -7.35 8.13
N ASN A 50 1.65 -6.61 9.24
CA ASN A 50 2.51 -6.93 10.38
C ASN A 50 3.92 -7.39 9.96
N THR A 51 4.52 -6.64 9.03
CA THR A 51 5.78 -7.01 8.39
C THR A 51 6.82 -5.90 8.52
N SER A 52 8.09 -6.22 8.27
CA SER A 52 9.15 -5.22 8.25
C SER A 52 9.04 -4.35 7.00
N LYS A 53 9.34 -3.05 7.14
CA LYS A 53 9.42 -2.09 6.02
C LYS A 53 10.36 -2.58 4.90
N SER A 54 11.42 -3.33 5.23
CA SER A 54 12.34 -3.94 4.27
C SER A 54 11.72 -4.99 3.36
N LYS A 55 10.57 -5.58 3.75
CA LYS A 55 9.83 -6.55 2.93
C LYS A 55 8.81 -5.89 2.00
N VAL A 56 8.66 -4.57 2.08
CA VAL A 56 7.73 -3.78 1.27
C VAL A 56 8.56 -2.92 0.32
N GLU A 57 8.58 -3.28 -0.95
CA GLU A 57 9.39 -2.61 -1.97
C GLU A 57 8.49 -1.99 -3.05
N ILE A 58 8.72 -0.72 -3.38
CA ILE A 58 7.99 -0.04 -4.44
C ILE A 58 8.71 -0.33 -5.77
N LEU A 59 8.13 -1.18 -6.61
CA LEU A 59 8.70 -1.57 -7.90
C LEU A 59 8.53 -0.47 -8.96
N LYS A 60 7.35 0.14 -9.03
CA LYS A 60 7.01 1.17 -10.04
C LYS A 60 5.99 2.17 -9.50
N GLY A 61 5.95 3.35 -10.11
CA GLY A 61 4.94 4.37 -9.83
C GLY A 61 5.34 5.37 -8.76
N THR A 62 6.64 5.56 -8.51
CA THR A 62 7.16 6.50 -7.50
C THR A 62 6.59 7.92 -7.63
N THR A 63 6.34 8.36 -8.88
CA THR A 63 5.76 9.65 -9.26
C THR A 63 4.27 9.60 -9.62
N SER A 64 3.64 8.41 -9.62
CA SER A 64 2.25 8.23 -10.02
C SER A 64 1.34 7.90 -8.84
N THR A 65 0.04 8.17 -9.02
CA THR A 65 -0.99 7.69 -8.10
C THR A 65 -1.10 6.17 -8.11
N TYR A 66 -0.78 5.49 -9.21
CA TYR A 66 -0.72 4.04 -9.28
C TYR A 66 0.68 3.52 -8.96
N LYS A 67 0.80 2.74 -7.90
CA LYS A 67 2.04 2.13 -7.43
C LYS A 67 1.99 0.62 -7.50
N LYS A 68 3.08 0.02 -7.99
CA LYS A 68 3.32 -1.43 -7.88
C LYS A 68 4.19 -1.66 -6.68
N ILE A 69 3.68 -2.39 -5.70
CA ILE A 69 4.41 -2.71 -4.48
C ILE A 69 4.58 -4.22 -4.40
N LYS A 70 5.81 -4.66 -4.22
CA LYS A 70 6.17 -6.03 -3.95
C LYS A 70 6.19 -6.22 -2.44
N ILE A 71 5.49 -7.24 -1.98
CA ILE A 71 5.54 -7.70 -0.59
C ILE A 71 6.20 -9.08 -0.55
N ASP A 72 7.31 -9.16 0.16
CA ASP A 72 8.10 -10.38 0.36
C ASP A 72 7.59 -11.16 1.60
N LEU A 73 6.37 -11.68 1.44
CA LEU A 73 5.66 -12.40 2.49
C LEU A 73 4.79 -13.51 1.89
N ASN A 74 4.29 -14.39 2.76
CA ASN A 74 3.46 -15.52 2.36
C ASN A 74 2.14 -15.02 1.75
N GLU A 75 1.81 -15.51 0.56
CA GLU A 75 0.65 -15.05 -0.22
C GLU A 75 -0.67 -15.34 0.50
N ALA A 76 -0.76 -16.48 1.19
CA ALA A 76 -1.93 -16.84 1.99
C ALA A 76 -2.22 -15.80 3.08
N HIS A 77 -1.18 -15.34 3.79
CA HIS A 77 -1.32 -14.35 4.85
C HIS A 77 -1.72 -12.97 4.30
N ILE A 78 -1.13 -12.57 3.17
CA ILE A 78 -1.48 -11.31 2.50
C ILE A 78 -2.97 -11.32 2.15
N ASN A 79 -3.46 -12.39 1.51
CA ASN A 79 -4.88 -12.50 1.14
C ASN A 79 -5.80 -12.45 2.36
N GLU A 80 -5.48 -13.17 3.44
CA GLU A 80 -6.27 -13.15 4.68
C GLU A 80 -6.38 -11.74 5.27
N VAL A 81 -5.29 -10.98 5.27
CA VAL A 81 -5.30 -9.58 5.72
C VAL A 81 -6.15 -8.73 4.77
N LEU A 82 -6.00 -8.89 3.46
CA LEU A 82 -6.75 -8.13 2.45
C LEU A 82 -8.26 -8.36 2.53
N GLU A 83 -8.69 -9.58 2.82
CA GLU A 83 -10.10 -9.92 3.00
C GLU A 83 -10.74 -9.17 4.17
N LYS A 84 -9.98 -8.78 5.19
CA LYS A 84 -10.48 -7.94 6.30
C LYS A 84 -10.77 -6.49 5.88
N TYR A 85 -10.26 -6.06 4.73
CA TYR A 85 -10.42 -4.71 4.18
C TYR A 85 -11.25 -4.68 2.88
N LYS A 86 -11.94 -5.78 2.59
CA LYS A 86 -12.95 -5.89 1.53
C LYS A 86 -14.27 -5.27 1.98
#